data_AF-A0A2C9KYE0-F1
#
_entry.id   AF-A0A2C9KYE0-F1
#
_cell.length_a   1.000
_cell.length_b   1.000
_cell.length_c   1.000
_cell.angle_alpha   90.00
_cell.angle_beta   90.00
_cell.angle_gamma   90.00
#
_symmetry.space_group_name_H-M   'P 1'
#
loop_
_entity.id
_entity.type
_entity.pdbx_description
1 polymer ?
#
loop_
_entity_poly.entity_id
_entity_poly.type
_entity_poly.pdbx_seq_one_letter_code
_entity_poly.pdbx_strand_id
1 'polypeptide(L)'
;MSCIQDTECRENGNKEDYLFSPEVLTNLDSSDFRGDYKNGISPLKPGPDLCARPLSSGDYDKGYLDLLTELTIVGDISRDTFLNQFYKMKACGDNYYIIVIEDLSKNKIIGTATLVIEKKFIHHVSSRARVEDVVVSSEYRGLQLGKV
;
A
#
# COMPACT_ATOMS: atom_id res chain seq x y z
N MET A 1 -18.79 -7.21 8.90
CA MET A 1 -17.54 -7.96 9.11
C MET A 1 -16.40 -7.16 8.50
N SER A 2 -15.64 -6.47 9.35
CA SER A 2 -14.42 -5.75 8.97
C SER A 2 -13.29 -6.75 8.73
N CYS A 3 -12.63 -6.71 7.58
CA CYS A 3 -11.42 -7.51 7.29
C CYS A 3 -10.19 -7.11 8.15
N ILE A 4 -10.39 -6.31 9.20
CA ILE A 4 -9.33 -5.72 10.02
C ILE A 4 -9.47 -6.12 11.49
N GLN A 5 -10.41 -7.02 11.82
CA GLN A 5 -10.43 -7.66 13.13
C GLN A 5 -9.56 -8.92 13.08
N ASP A 6 -8.44 -8.83 13.78
CA ASP A 6 -7.65 -9.92 14.35
C ASP A 6 -7.13 -10.96 13.37
N THR A 7 -6.02 -10.63 12.70
CA THR A 7 -5.06 -11.65 12.30
C THR A 7 -4.14 -11.95 13.50
N GLU A 8 -4.64 -12.73 14.46
CA GLU A 8 -3.76 -13.62 15.23
C GLU A 8 -3.21 -14.68 14.24
N CYS A 9 -2.15 -14.31 13.54
CA CYS A 9 -1.37 -15.23 12.73
C CYS A 9 -0.58 -16.17 13.65
N ARG A 10 -1.18 -17.36 13.84
CA ARG A 10 -0.56 -18.69 14.00
C ARG A 10 0.92 -18.70 14.39
N GLU A 11 1.19 -19.22 15.59
CA GLU A 11 2.53 -19.60 16.03
C GLU A 11 3.19 -20.60 15.05
N ASN A 12 4.43 -20.28 14.66
CA ASN A 12 5.38 -21.01 13.79
C ASN A 12 5.33 -20.71 12.28
N GLY A 13 6.00 -19.61 11.90
CA GLY A 13 6.38 -19.24 10.53
C GLY A 13 6.66 -17.74 10.46
N ASN A 14 7.75 -17.29 9.84
CA ASN A 14 8.23 -15.89 9.83
C ASN A 14 7.09 -14.86 9.81
N LYS A 15 6.96 -14.08 10.88
CA LYS A 15 5.94 -13.05 11.02
C LYS A 15 6.19 -11.96 9.96
N GLU A 16 5.23 -11.75 9.08
CA GLU A 16 5.29 -10.65 8.12
C GLU A 16 5.08 -9.30 8.79
N ASP A 17 5.79 -8.30 8.30
CA ASP A 17 5.78 -6.93 8.80
C ASP A 17 5.07 -6.00 7.82
N TYR A 18 4.20 -5.13 8.31
CA TYR A 18 3.73 -3.98 7.53
C TYR A 18 4.70 -2.81 7.61
N LEU A 19 4.79 -2.02 6.51
CA LEU A 19 5.69 -0.87 6.42
C LEU A 19 5.33 0.22 7.45
N PHE A 20 4.04 0.40 7.70
CA PHE A 20 3.48 1.25 8.75
C PHE A 20 2.23 0.60 9.35
N SER A 21 1.72 1.13 10.48
CA SER A 21 0.54 0.56 11.14
C SER A 21 -0.70 0.62 10.23
N PRO A 22 -1.39 -0.50 9.97
CA PRO A 22 -2.66 -0.49 9.21
C PRO A 22 -3.73 0.42 9.81
N GLU A 23 -3.67 0.70 11.12
CA GLU A 23 -4.60 1.60 11.80
C GLU A 23 -4.59 3.02 11.23
N VAL A 24 -3.47 3.45 10.64
CA VAL A 24 -3.38 4.76 9.95
C VAL A 24 -4.42 4.86 8.85
N LEU A 25 -4.68 3.78 8.12
CA LEU A 25 -5.70 3.76 7.06
C LEU A 25 -7.11 3.67 7.65
N THR A 26 -7.32 2.85 8.68
CA THR A 26 -8.66 2.69 9.27
C THR A 26 -9.15 3.92 10.01
N ASN A 27 -8.22 4.75 10.49
CA ASN A 27 -8.53 5.98 11.21
C ASN A 27 -8.74 7.18 10.28
N LEU A 28 -8.64 7.01 8.95
CA LEU A 28 -8.96 8.07 8.00
C LEU A 28 -10.44 8.40 8.07
N ASP A 29 -10.76 9.70 8.14
CA ASP A 29 -12.13 10.17 8.10
C ASP A 29 -12.67 10.05 6.68
N SER A 30 -13.65 9.15 6.50
CA SER A 30 -14.30 8.94 5.21
C SER A 30 -14.98 10.19 4.64
N SER A 31 -15.29 11.19 5.47
CA SER A 31 -15.88 12.46 5.03
C SER A 31 -14.88 13.34 4.27
N ASP A 32 -13.58 13.13 4.44
CA ASP A 32 -12.53 13.84 3.69
C ASP A 32 -12.33 13.28 2.28
N PHE A 33 -12.88 12.10 1.99
CA PHE A 33 -12.73 11.46 0.69
C PHE A 33 -13.55 12.20 -0.37
N ARG A 34 -12.85 12.98 -1.20
CA ARG A 34 -13.46 13.72 -2.31
C ARG A 34 -13.44 12.86 -3.58
N GLY A 35 -14.59 12.33 -3.98
CA GLY A 35 -14.72 11.59 -5.23
C GLY A 35 -16.07 10.90 -5.39
N ASP A 36 -16.52 10.77 -6.63
CA ASP A 36 -17.69 9.95 -6.95
C ASP A 36 -17.28 8.48 -7.03
N TYR A 37 -17.47 7.75 -5.94
CA TYR A 37 -17.29 6.31 -5.88
C TYR A 37 -18.61 5.60 -6.22
N LYS A 38 -18.61 4.78 -7.28
CA LYS A 38 -19.81 4.03 -7.71
C LYS A 38 -19.76 2.60 -7.19
N ASN A 39 -20.93 1.95 -7.10
CA ASN A 39 -21.04 0.53 -6.78
C ASN A 39 -20.52 0.14 -5.38
N GLY A 40 -20.55 1.07 -4.42
CA GLY A 40 -20.18 0.79 -3.02
C GLY A 40 -18.68 0.61 -2.77
N ILE A 41 -17.83 1.02 -3.71
CA ILE A 41 -16.38 1.12 -3.51
C ILE A 41 -16.03 2.36 -2.68
N SER A 42 -14.94 2.31 -1.94
CA SER A 42 -14.34 3.46 -1.25
C SER A 42 -12.83 3.23 -1.07
N PRO A 43 -12.02 4.26 -0.74
CA PRO A 43 -10.59 4.12 -0.45
C PRO A 43 -10.26 2.97 0.53
N LEU A 44 -11.11 2.74 1.53
CA LEU A 44 -10.95 1.67 2.52
C LEU A 44 -11.62 0.34 2.13
N LYS A 45 -12.42 0.34 1.07
CA LYS A 45 -13.13 -0.84 0.55
C LYS A 45 -13.10 -0.82 -0.99
N PRO A 46 -11.95 -1.16 -1.60
CA PRO A 46 -11.73 -1.05 -3.04
C PRO A 46 -12.68 -1.92 -3.89
N GLY A 47 -13.20 -3.02 -3.33
CA GLY A 47 -14.11 -3.93 -4.02
C GLY A 47 -14.30 -5.24 -3.27
N PRO A 48 -15.12 -6.17 -3.81
CA PRO A 48 -15.17 -7.54 -3.30
C PRO A 48 -13.80 -8.22 -3.49
N ASP A 49 -13.35 -8.95 -2.47
CA ASP A 49 -12.06 -9.66 -2.44
C ASP A 49 -10.81 -8.76 -2.67
N LEU A 50 -10.98 -7.44 -2.61
CA LEU A 50 -9.89 -6.48 -2.70
C LEU A 50 -9.62 -5.84 -1.33
N CYS A 51 -8.35 -5.73 -0.97
CA CYS A 51 -7.92 -5.14 0.30
C CYS A 51 -6.89 -4.03 0.06
N ALA A 52 -7.21 -2.80 0.48
CA ALA A 52 -6.23 -1.73 0.58
C ALA A 52 -5.52 -1.82 1.94
N ARG A 53 -4.19 -1.91 1.93
CA ARG A 53 -3.38 -2.07 3.15
C ARG A 53 -1.95 -1.54 2.95
N PRO A 54 -1.16 -1.34 4.03
CA PRO A 54 0.26 -1.06 3.87
C PRO A 54 0.98 -2.18 3.12
N LEU A 55 2.08 -1.83 2.44
CA LEU A 55 3.03 -2.81 1.90
C LEU A 55 3.52 -3.73 3.03
N SER A 56 3.53 -5.04 2.77
CA SER A 56 4.06 -6.09 3.65
C SER A 56 5.44 -6.54 3.19
N SER A 57 6.30 -6.97 4.12
CA SER A 57 7.55 -7.66 3.82
C SER A 57 7.36 -8.94 2.98
N GLY A 58 6.17 -9.55 3.04
CA GLY A 58 5.80 -10.72 2.23
C GLY A 58 5.32 -10.39 0.82
N ASP A 59 5.09 -9.13 0.48
CA ASP A 59 4.53 -8.74 -0.82
C ASP A 59 5.51 -8.93 -2.00
N TYR A 60 6.78 -9.20 -1.71
CA TYR A 60 7.72 -9.73 -2.69
C TYR A 60 7.15 -10.97 -3.39
N ASP A 61 6.64 -11.92 -2.60
CA ASP A 61 6.11 -13.19 -3.09
C ASP A 61 4.69 -13.05 -3.70
N LYS A 62 4.08 -11.87 -3.57
CA LYS A 62 2.76 -11.52 -4.13
C LYS A 62 2.86 -10.67 -5.41
N GLY A 63 4.05 -10.55 -5.99
CA GLY A 63 4.27 -9.87 -7.28
C GLY A 63 4.29 -8.34 -7.20
N TYR A 64 4.64 -7.75 -6.05
CA TYR A 64 4.73 -6.29 -5.92
C TYR A 64 5.72 -5.66 -6.92
N LEU A 65 6.89 -6.26 -7.10
CA LEU A 65 7.89 -5.76 -8.05
C LEU A 65 7.42 -5.95 -9.49
N ASP A 66 6.72 -7.04 -9.80
CA ASP A 66 6.12 -7.27 -11.12
C ASP A 66 5.11 -6.18 -11.46
N LEU A 67 4.27 -5.78 -10.50
CA LEU A 67 3.34 -4.66 -10.67
C LEU A 67 4.07 -3.36 -11.04
N LEU A 68 5.17 -3.04 -10.36
CA LEU A 68 5.95 -1.82 -10.64
C LEU A 68 6.57 -1.82 -12.04
N THR A 69 6.79 -2.98 -12.66
CA THR A 69 7.25 -3.07 -14.06
C THR A 69 6.24 -2.52 -15.06
N GLU A 70 4.95 -2.48 -14.71
CA GLU A 70 3.92 -1.84 -15.54
C GLU A 70 4.03 -0.30 -15.54
N LEU A 71 4.76 0.27 -14.58
CA LEU A 71 4.99 1.71 -14.46
C LEU A 71 6.33 2.13 -15.07
N THR A 72 7.41 1.43 -14.70
CA THR A 72 8.78 1.82 -15.06
C THR A 72 9.76 0.64 -14.97
N ILE A 73 11.04 0.89 -15.22
CA ILE A 73 12.11 -0.09 -15.10
C ILE A 73 12.42 -0.33 -13.61
N VAL A 74 12.21 -1.55 -13.12
CA VAL A 74 12.53 -1.97 -11.74
C VAL A 74 13.94 -2.55 -11.64
N GLY A 75 14.35 -3.34 -12.64
CA GLY A 75 15.60 -4.11 -12.63
C GLY A 75 15.46 -5.47 -11.94
N ASP A 76 16.59 -6.15 -11.72
CA ASP A 76 16.64 -7.45 -11.05
C ASP A 76 16.89 -7.24 -9.55
N ILE A 77 15.86 -7.47 -8.74
CA ILE A 77 15.88 -7.26 -7.29
C ILE A 77 15.61 -8.60 -6.60
N SER A 78 16.61 -9.09 -5.86
CA SER A 78 16.46 -10.27 -5.01
C SER A 78 15.56 -10.00 -3.80
N ARG A 79 14.99 -11.07 -3.22
CA ARG A 79 14.18 -11.00 -1.99
C ARG A 79 14.92 -10.30 -0.85
N ASP A 80 16.19 -10.60 -0.66
CA ASP A 80 17.02 -9.95 0.38
C ASP A 80 17.20 -8.45 0.12
N THR A 81 17.37 -8.05 -1.14
CA THR A 81 17.50 -6.63 -1.51
C THR A 81 16.20 -5.89 -1.26
N PHE A 82 15.06 -6.49 -1.63
CA PHE A 82 13.73 -5.96 -1.33
C PHE A 82 13.52 -5.78 0.18
N LEU A 83 13.80 -6.82 0.98
CA LEU A 83 13.64 -6.76 2.44
C LEU A 83 14.55 -5.72 3.07
N ASN A 84 15.81 -5.64 2.64
CA ASN A 84 16.75 -4.63 3.13
C ASN A 84 16.24 -3.21 2.83
N GLN A 85 15.67 -2.97 1.65
CA GLN A 85 15.10 -1.67 1.29
C GLN A 85 13.81 -1.38 2.06
N PHE A 86 12.94 -2.37 2.22
CA PHE A 86 11.72 -2.29 3.01
C PHE A 86 12.01 -1.87 4.46
N TYR A 87 12.96 -2.53 5.13
CA TYR A 87 13.30 -2.21 6.52
C TYR A 87 14.00 -0.85 6.66
N LYS A 88 14.77 -0.40 5.65
CA LYS A 88 15.31 0.98 5.62
C LYS A 88 14.19 2.02 5.55
N MET A 89 13.17 1.80 4.72
CA MET A 89 12.00 2.68 4.63
C MET A 89 11.21 2.67 5.95
N LYS A 90 10.93 1.48 6.51
CA LYS A 90 10.24 1.32 7.81
C LYS A 90 10.97 2.04 8.94
N ALA A 91 12.29 1.98 8.97
CA ALA A 91 13.11 2.65 9.99
C ALA A 91 13.07 4.19 9.90
N CYS A 92 12.61 4.76 8.79
CA CYS A 92 12.42 6.21 8.64
C CYS A 92 11.14 6.73 9.32
N GLY A 93 10.36 5.87 9.98
CA GLY A 93 9.18 6.28 10.75
C GLY A 93 8.03 6.74 9.87
N ASP A 94 7.52 7.95 10.11
CA ASP A 94 6.34 8.54 9.47
C ASP A 94 6.64 9.21 8.11
N ASN A 95 7.68 8.75 7.42
CA ASN A 95 8.17 9.34 6.18
C ASN A 95 7.71 8.61 4.91
N TYR A 96 7.39 7.32 4.99
CA TYR A 96 7.02 6.50 3.84
C TYR A 96 5.72 5.75 4.11
N TYR A 97 4.72 5.99 3.27
CA TYR A 97 3.45 5.27 3.28
C TYR A 97 3.24 4.65 1.91
N ILE A 98 3.70 3.42 1.73
CA ILE A 98 3.41 2.63 0.53
C ILE A 98 2.14 1.85 0.81
N ILE A 99 1.09 2.18 0.05
CA ILE A 99 -0.21 1.53 0.11
C ILE A 99 -0.33 0.61 -1.09
N VAL A 100 -0.84 -0.59 -0.86
CA VAL A 100 -1.10 -1.59 -1.90
C VAL A 100 -2.57 -1.99 -1.90
N ILE A 101 -3.07 -2.37 -3.07
CA ILE A 101 -4.32 -3.09 -3.22
C ILE A 101 -3.98 -4.54 -3.55
N GLU A 102 -4.39 -5.46 -2.68
CA GLU A 102 -4.26 -6.89 -2.88
C GLU A 102 -5.58 -7.47 -3.38
N ASP A 103 -5.51 -8.33 -4.40
CA ASP A 103 -6.59 -9.28 -4.73
C ASP A 103 -6.40 -10.54 -3.88
N LEU A 104 -7.28 -10.71 -2.89
CA LEU A 104 -7.25 -11.82 -1.93
C LEU A 104 -7.59 -13.16 -2.58
N SER A 105 -8.36 -13.16 -3.67
CA SER A 105 -8.71 -14.39 -4.40
C SER A 105 -7.52 -14.97 -5.16
N LYS A 106 -6.62 -14.09 -5.62
CA LYS A 106 -5.40 -14.44 -6.36
C LYS A 106 -4.12 -14.38 -5.52
N ASN A 107 -4.20 -13.85 -4.30
CA ASN A 107 -3.05 -13.56 -3.44
C ASN A 107 -1.96 -12.74 -4.17
N LYS A 108 -2.38 -11.67 -4.86
CA LYS A 108 -1.52 -10.85 -5.74
C LYS A 108 -1.71 -9.36 -5.48
N ILE A 109 -0.62 -8.60 -5.52
CA ILE A 109 -0.70 -7.13 -5.50
C ILE A 109 -1.08 -6.61 -6.88
N ILE A 110 -2.16 -5.82 -6.93
CA ILE A 110 -2.78 -5.36 -8.18
C ILE A 110 -2.79 -3.82 -8.32
N GLY A 111 -2.45 -3.10 -7.25
CA GLY A 111 -2.33 -1.65 -7.27
C GLY A 111 -1.40 -1.15 -6.18
N THR A 112 -0.77 -0.01 -6.41
CA THR A 112 0.04 0.66 -5.39
C THR A 112 0.11 2.17 -5.63
N ALA A 113 0.33 2.89 -4.54
CA ALA A 113 0.70 4.30 -4.52
C ALA A 113 1.59 4.57 -3.31
N THR A 114 2.55 5.48 -3.48
CA THR A 114 3.47 5.89 -2.41
C THR A 114 3.22 7.32 -2.00
N LEU A 115 3.01 7.57 -0.71
CA LEU A 115 3.04 8.90 -0.11
C LEU A 115 4.36 9.06 0.67
N VAL A 116 5.19 10.02 0.23
CA VAL A 116 6.44 10.39 0.91
C VAL A 116 6.28 11.71 1.63
N ILE A 117 6.61 11.74 2.92
CA ILE A 117 6.56 12.93 3.76
C ILE A 117 7.98 13.45 3.97
N GLU A 118 8.26 14.66 3.48
CA GLU A 118 9.51 15.38 3.72
C GLU A 118 9.32 16.46 4.79
N LYS A 119 10.08 16.39 5.88
CA LYS A 119 10.08 17.42 6.94
C LYS A 119 10.89 18.65 6.49
N LYS A 120 10.40 19.85 6.80
CA LYS A 120 10.97 21.13 6.35
C LYS A 120 11.09 22.11 7.52
N PHE A 121 12.13 22.94 7.55
CA PHE A 121 12.21 24.07 8.50
C PHE A 121 11.33 25.25 8.08
N ILE A 122 11.23 25.50 6.77
CA ILE A 122 10.38 26.56 6.22
C ILE A 122 8.90 26.29 6.55
N HIS A 123 8.10 27.36 6.53
CA HIS A 123 6.69 27.34 6.90
C HIS A 123 6.43 26.76 8.30
N HIS A 124 7.24 27.15 9.28
CA HIS A 124 7.09 26.79 10.71
C HIS A 124 7.21 25.28 10.98
N VAL A 125 8.37 24.68 10.63
CA VAL A 125 8.61 23.24 10.86
C VAL A 125 7.55 22.37 10.17
N SER A 126 7.22 22.74 8.92
CA SER A 126 6.18 22.08 8.14
C SER A 126 6.59 20.70 7.61
N SER A 127 5.64 20.02 6.98
CA SER A 127 5.87 18.83 6.18
C SER A 127 5.36 19.04 4.75
N ARG A 128 6.05 18.45 3.77
CA ARG A 128 5.61 18.39 2.37
C ARG A 128 5.38 16.94 1.97
N ALA A 129 4.17 16.64 1.53
CA ALA A 129 3.83 15.35 0.98
C ALA A 129 4.09 15.29 -0.55
N ARG A 130 4.49 14.12 -1.05
CA ARG A 130 4.55 13.80 -2.48
C ARG A 130 3.85 12.46 -2.71
N VAL A 131 3.05 12.40 -3.77
CA VAL A 131 2.47 11.15 -4.25
C VAL A 131 3.34 10.68 -5.41
N GLU A 132 3.87 9.47 -5.28
CA GLU A 132 4.81 8.84 -6.21
C GLU A 132 4.34 7.41 -6.53
N ASP A 133 4.93 6.81 -7.57
CA ASP A 133 4.80 5.38 -7.91
C ASP A 133 3.35 4.84 -7.98
N VAL A 134 2.44 5.61 -8.58
CA VAL A 134 1.03 5.23 -8.71
C VAL A 134 0.83 4.32 -9.91
N VAL A 135 0.43 3.07 -9.67
CA VAL A 135 0.14 2.10 -10.74
C VAL A 135 -0.96 1.13 -10.33
N VAL A 136 -1.81 0.78 -11.29
CA VAL A 136 -2.80 -0.30 -11.18
C VAL A 136 -2.55 -1.26 -12.33
N SER A 137 -2.54 -2.55 -12.01
CA SER A 137 -2.32 -3.62 -12.98
C SER A 137 -3.31 -3.49 -14.13
N SER A 138 -2.82 -3.69 -15.34
CA SER A 138 -3.57 -3.61 -16.59
C SER A 138 -4.84 -4.47 -16.61
N GLU A 139 -4.82 -5.63 -15.95
CA GLU A 139 -5.98 -6.51 -15.77
C GLU A 139 -7.14 -5.89 -14.97
N TYR A 140 -6.84 -4.87 -14.15
CA TYR A 140 -7.79 -4.24 -13.22
C TYR A 140 -8.07 -2.77 -13.58
N ARG A 141 -7.58 -2.28 -14.73
CA ARG A 141 -7.87 -0.91 -15.19
C ARG A 141 -9.34 -0.75 -15.54
N GLY A 142 -9.86 0.47 -15.37
CA GLY A 142 -11.28 0.78 -15.59
C GLY A 142 -12.19 0.44 -14.39
N LEU A 143 -11.68 -0.22 -13.35
CA LEU A 143 -12.40 -0.52 -12.10
C LEU A 143 -12.36 0.61 -11.07
N GLN A 144 -11.90 1.81 -11.47
CA GLN A 144 -11.77 3.00 -10.61
C GLN A 144 -10.75 2.88 -9.47
N LEU A 145 -9.94 1.81 -9.41
CA LEU A 145 -8.94 1.61 -8.37
C LEU A 145 -7.84 2.69 -8.31
N GLY A 146 -7.64 3.48 -9.38
CA GLY A 146 -6.74 4.63 -9.32
C GLY A 146 -7.32 5.87 -8.63
N LYS A 147 -8.64 5.88 -8.36
CA LYS A 147 -9.29 6.93 -7.55
C LYS A 147 -9.35 6.56 -6.06
N VAL A 148 -9.14 5.28 -5.77
CA VAL A 148 -9.33 4.62 -4.49
C VAL A 148 -7.97 4.53 -3.83
#